data_AF-A0A940M736-F1
#
_entry.id   AF-A0A940M736-F1
#
_cell.length_a   1.000
_cell.length_b   1.000
_cell.length_c   1.000
_cell.angle_alpha   90.00
_cell.angle_beta   90.00
_cell.angle_gamma   90.00
#
_symmetry.space_group_name_H-M   'P 1'
#
loop_
_entity.id
_entity.type
_entity.pdbx_description
1 polymer ?
#
loop_
_entity_poly.entity_id
_entity_poly.type
_entity_poly.pdbx_seq_one_letter_code
_entity_poly.pdbx_strand_id
1 'polypeptide(L)'
;DDAVLGAIDIAIGKARTAALFRAPTEALWDYARPGGPSPGLENSNGGLVVFPGGLPLFDATGQLLGAIGVSGGAPSQDLDIATAAAAALAA
;
A
#
# COMPACT_ATOMS: atom_id res chain seq x y z
N ASP A 1 13.37 3.26 -15.39
CA ASP A 1 12.94 4.01 -16.59
C ASP A 1 11.74 3.33 -17.21
N ASP A 2 10.96 4.04 -18.03
CA ASP A 2 9.75 3.54 -18.73
C ASP A 2 8.58 3.05 -17.86
N ALA A 3 8.56 3.37 -16.57
CA ALA A 3 7.37 3.17 -15.74
C ALA A 3 6.21 4.06 -16.21
N VAL A 4 4.98 3.55 -16.15
CA VAL A 4 3.78 4.33 -16.45
C VAL A 4 3.72 5.55 -15.52
N LEU A 5 3.57 6.75 -16.06
CA LEU A 5 3.64 7.99 -15.27
C LEU A 5 2.59 8.04 -14.14
N GLY A 6 1.41 7.44 -14.35
CA GLY A 6 0.37 7.33 -13.32
C GLY A 6 0.77 6.47 -12.12
N ALA A 7 1.79 5.62 -12.25
CA ALA A 7 2.29 4.80 -11.16
C ALA A 7 2.97 5.63 -10.06
N ILE A 8 3.43 6.85 -10.38
CA ILE A 8 4.07 7.74 -9.40
C ILE A 8 3.09 8.07 -8.26
N ASP A 9 1.92 8.59 -8.62
CA ASP A 9 0.90 8.97 -7.63
C ASP A 9 0.31 7.73 -6.94
N ILE A 10 0.09 6.64 -7.68
CA ILE A 10 -0.40 5.39 -7.11
C ILE A 10 0.57 4.81 -6.09
N ALA A 11 1.88 4.80 -6.36
CA ALA A 11 2.89 4.28 -5.42
C ALA A 11 2.94 5.11 -4.14
N ILE A 12 2.88 6.45 -4.25
CA ILE A 12 2.79 7.36 -3.10
C ILE A 12 1.51 7.11 -2.31
N GLY A 13 0.38 6.98 -3.01
CA GLY A 13 -0.93 6.67 -2.43
C GLY A 13 -0.91 5.35 -1.65
N LYS A 14 -0.31 4.29 -2.21
CA LYS A 14 -0.17 2.98 -1.52
C LYS A 14 0.66 3.09 -0.25
N ALA A 15 1.82 3.74 -0.29
CA ALA A 15 2.67 3.95 0.88
C ALA A 15 1.91 4.73 1.97
N ARG A 16 1.24 5.80 1.57
CA ARG A 16 0.44 6.65 2.48
C ARG A 16 -0.71 5.87 3.11
N THR A 17 -1.46 5.11 2.33
CA THR A 17 -2.55 4.28 2.83
C THR A 17 -2.02 3.24 3.83
N ALA A 18 -0.94 2.54 3.50
CA ALA A 18 -0.36 1.56 4.41
C ALA A 18 0.14 2.17 5.73
N ALA A 19 0.74 3.37 5.69
CA ALA A 19 1.17 4.09 6.89
C ALA A 19 0.00 4.53 7.76
N LEU A 20 -1.05 5.12 7.18
CA LEU A 20 -2.21 5.65 7.92
C LEU A 20 -2.98 4.55 8.66
N PHE A 21 -3.12 3.37 8.04
CA PHE A 21 -3.91 2.28 8.59
C PHE A 21 -3.06 1.17 9.24
N ARG A 22 -1.72 1.30 9.17
CA ARG A 22 -0.78 0.30 9.69
C ARG A 22 -1.08 -1.11 9.16
N ALA A 23 -1.50 -1.20 7.90
CA ALA A 23 -1.99 -2.42 7.27
C ALA A 23 -1.61 -2.45 5.79
N PRO A 24 -1.46 -3.65 5.18
CA PRO A 24 -1.33 -3.77 3.72
C PRO A 24 -2.51 -3.10 3.01
N THR A 25 -2.25 -2.47 1.87
CA THR A 25 -3.28 -1.71 1.14
C THR A 25 -4.43 -2.59 0.67
N GLU A 26 -4.16 -3.84 0.30
CA GLU A 26 -5.17 -4.81 -0.10
C GLU A 26 -6.13 -5.21 1.02
N ALA A 27 -5.72 -5.11 2.28
CA ALA A 27 -6.58 -5.45 3.42
C ALA A 27 -7.76 -4.46 3.55
N LEU A 28 -7.62 -3.25 3.02
CA LEU A 28 -8.66 -2.23 3.04
C LEU A 28 -9.74 -2.47 1.97
N TRP A 29 -9.46 -3.26 0.93
CA TRP A 29 -10.44 -3.57 -0.10
C TRP A 29 -11.71 -4.20 0.47
N ASP A 30 -11.56 -5.05 1.49
CA ASP A 30 -12.69 -5.72 2.11
C ASP A 30 -13.68 -4.78 2.79
N TYR A 31 -13.22 -3.58 3.15
CA TYR A 31 -14.02 -2.49 3.69
C TYR A 31 -14.57 -1.59 2.58
N ALA A 32 -13.71 -1.21 1.64
CA ALA A 32 -13.95 -0.19 0.63
C ALA A 32 -14.88 -0.64 -0.51
N ARG A 33 -14.90 -1.94 -0.83
CA ARG A 33 -15.65 -2.48 -1.97
C ARG A 33 -17.16 -2.21 -1.87
N PRO A 34 -17.89 -2.15 -3.00
CA PRO A 34 -19.34 -2.08 -2.99
C PRO A 34 -19.97 -3.18 -2.13
N GLY A 35 -20.89 -2.81 -1.23
CA GLY A 35 -21.50 -3.72 -0.26
C GLY A 35 -20.58 -4.15 0.91
N GLY A 36 -19.36 -3.62 0.99
CA GLY A 36 -18.49 -3.75 2.15
C GLY A 36 -18.95 -2.90 3.35
N PRO A 37 -18.31 -3.06 4.52
CA PRO A 37 -18.61 -2.27 5.72
C PRO A 37 -18.44 -0.75 5.59
N SER A 38 -17.61 -0.27 4.65
CA SER A 38 -17.38 1.17 4.45
C SER A 38 -17.15 1.49 2.97
N PRO A 39 -18.21 1.38 2.13
CA PRO A 39 -18.09 1.63 0.70
C PRO A 39 -17.63 3.06 0.44
N GLY A 40 -16.63 3.24 -0.42
CA GLY A 40 -16.07 4.55 -0.71
C GLY A 40 -14.99 5.02 0.28
N LEU A 41 -14.48 4.14 1.15
CA LEU A 41 -13.34 4.42 2.03
C LEU A 41 -12.15 5.04 1.29
N GLU A 42 -11.93 4.64 0.04
CA GLU A 42 -10.89 5.15 -0.85
C GLU A 42 -10.99 6.67 -1.11
N ASN A 43 -12.17 7.26 -0.94
CA ASN A 43 -12.37 8.71 -1.09
C ASN A 43 -11.97 9.49 0.17
N SER A 44 -11.76 8.80 1.29
CA SER A 44 -11.33 9.42 2.54
C SER A 44 -9.87 9.88 2.45
N ASN A 45 -9.44 10.69 3.43
CA ASN A 45 -8.06 11.14 3.53
C ASN A 45 -7.53 11.78 2.23
N GLY A 46 -8.36 12.36 1.37
CA GLY A 46 -7.89 12.95 0.11
C GLY A 46 -7.40 11.92 -0.93
N GLY A 47 -7.85 10.66 -0.82
CA GLY A 47 -7.51 9.58 -1.75
C GLY A 47 -6.64 8.51 -1.07
N LEU A 48 -7.18 7.30 -0.95
CA LEU A 48 -6.44 6.10 -0.57
C LEU A 48 -6.34 5.15 -1.76
N VAL A 49 -5.28 4.35 -1.78
CA VAL A 49 -5.13 3.24 -2.73
C VAL A 49 -5.34 1.94 -1.98
N VAL A 50 -6.40 1.21 -2.33
CA VAL A 50 -6.90 0.04 -1.56
C VAL A 50 -6.75 -1.28 -2.32
N PHE A 51 -5.65 -1.43 -3.07
CA PHE A 51 -5.29 -2.66 -3.78
C PHE A 51 -3.79 -2.98 -3.58
N PRO A 52 -3.34 -4.22 -3.88
CA PRO A 52 -2.01 -4.70 -3.46
C PRO A 52 -0.84 -3.81 -3.88
N GLY A 53 0.18 -3.73 -3.01
CA GLY A 53 1.47 -3.09 -3.28
C GLY A 53 1.91 -2.02 -2.29
N GLY A 54 1.14 -1.76 -1.22
CA GLY A 54 1.58 -0.92 -0.10
C GLY A 54 1.69 -1.74 1.17
N LEU A 55 2.81 -1.63 1.89
CA LEU A 55 3.08 -2.37 3.13
C LEU A 55 3.58 -1.44 4.24
N PRO A 56 3.07 -1.58 5.48
CA PRO A 56 3.63 -0.91 6.64
C PRO A 56 4.99 -1.54 7.01
N LEU A 57 5.92 -0.72 7.48
CA LEU A 57 7.25 -1.14 7.91
C LEU A 57 7.37 -0.99 9.41
N PHE A 58 7.76 -2.06 10.09
CA PHE A 58 7.93 -2.10 11.54
C PHE A 58 9.35 -2.48 11.92
N ASP A 59 9.83 -1.98 13.05
CA ASP A 59 11.06 -2.48 13.66
C ASP A 59 10.83 -3.81 14.41
N ALA A 60 11.91 -4.36 14.96
CA ALA A 60 11.88 -5.61 15.73
C ALA A 60 11.03 -5.52 17.02
N THR A 61 10.69 -4.32 17.48
CA THR A 61 9.85 -4.08 18.66
C THR A 61 8.37 -3.89 18.30
N GLY A 62 8.05 -3.83 17.00
CA GLY A 62 6.71 -3.56 16.49
C GLY A 62 6.38 -2.07 16.36
N GLN A 63 7.35 -1.17 16.52
CA GLN A 63 7.16 0.25 16.26
C GLN A 63 7.05 0.49 14.76
N LEU A 64 6.05 1.26 14.33
CA LEU A 64 5.90 1.67 12.94
C LEU A 64 7.03 2.64 12.58
N LEU A 65 7.85 2.28 11.60
CA LEU A 65 8.91 3.12 11.03
C LEU A 65 8.40 3.97 9.86
N GLY A 66 7.42 3.44 9.13
CA GLY A 66 6.85 4.07 7.94
C GLY A 66 6.12 3.05 7.09
N ALA A 67 6.12 3.26 5.78
CA ALA A 67 5.54 2.33 4.83
C ALA A 67 6.25 2.42 3.47
N ILE A 68 6.12 1.36 2.69
CA ILE A 68 6.55 1.30 1.29
C ILE A 68 5.33 1.18 0.39
N GLY A 69 5.41 1.75 -0.81
CA GLY A 69 4.41 1.63 -1.85
C GLY A 69 5.08 1.42 -3.20
N VAL A 70 4.61 0.42 -3.94
CA VAL A 70 5.13 0.06 -5.26
C VAL A 70 3.98 0.10 -6.27
N SER A 71 4.25 0.68 -7.43
CA SER A 71 3.34 0.65 -8.56
C SER A 71 4.11 0.63 -9.87
N GLY A 72 3.61 -0.12 -10.84
CA GLY A 72 4.12 -0.11 -12.21
C GLY A 72 3.83 -1.42 -12.96
N GLY A 73 3.65 -2.53 -12.24
CA GLY A 73 3.29 -3.83 -12.80
C GLY A 73 1.85 -4.24 -12.51
N ALA A 74 1.58 -5.54 -12.62
CA ALA A 74 0.36 -6.12 -12.08
C ALA A 74 0.35 -5.99 -10.54
N PRO A 75 -0.82 -5.90 -9.87
CA PRO A 75 -0.87 -5.74 -8.42
C PRO A 75 -0.10 -6.82 -7.63
N SER A 76 -0.04 -8.07 -8.13
CA SER A 76 0.78 -9.12 -7.51
C SER A 76 2.27 -8.83 -7.61
N GLN A 77 2.75 -8.32 -8.75
CA GLN A 77 4.16 -7.95 -8.92
C GLN A 77 4.52 -6.75 -8.04
N ASP A 78 3.61 -5.77 -7.92
CA ASP A 78 3.79 -4.64 -7.01
C ASP A 78 3.95 -5.13 -5.55
N LEU A 79 3.12 -6.10 -5.13
CA LEU A 79 3.21 -6.71 -3.80
C LEU A 79 4.50 -7.51 -3.61
N ASP A 80 4.92 -8.30 -4.61
CA ASP A 80 6.15 -9.09 -4.56
C ASP A 80 7.38 -8.18 -4.35
N ILE A 81 7.45 -7.07 -5.09
CA ILE A 81 8.54 -6.08 -4.97
C ILE A 81 8.48 -5.37 -3.62
N ALA A 82 7.29 -4.94 -3.17
CA ALA A 82 7.12 -4.28 -1.87
C ALA A 82 7.56 -5.21 -0.73
N THR A 83 7.22 -6.50 -0.83
CA THR A 83 7.60 -7.53 0.16
C THR A 83 9.11 -7.75 0.20
N ALA A 84 9.74 -7.88 -0.97
CA ALA A 84 11.19 -8.03 -1.06
C ALA A 84 11.94 -6.82 -0.46
N ALA A 85 11.46 -5.61 -0.73
CA ALA A 85 12.03 -4.39 -0.18
C ALA A 85 11.80 -4.25 1.34
N ALA A 86 10.61 -4.62 1.84
CA ALA A 86 10.35 -4.65 3.28
C ALA A 86 11.25 -5.67 4.01
N ALA A 87 11.47 -6.84 3.41
CA ALA A 87 12.37 -7.86 3.96
C ALA A 87 13.83 -7.39 4.03
N ALA A 88 14.27 -6.56 3.09
CA ALA A 88 15.62 -5.99 3.08
C ALA A 88 15.89 -5.03 4.26
N LEU A 89 14.84 -4.46 4.89
CA LEU A 89 14.97 -3.64 6.09
C LEU A 89 15.23 -4.47 7.37
N ALA A 90 14.88 -5.76 7.33
CA ALA A 90 15.06 -6.68 8.45
C ALA A 90 16.43 -7.42 8.42
N ALA A 91 17.23 -7.19 7.38
CA ALA A 91 18.58 -7.73 7.22
C ALA A 91 19.64 -6.75 7.77
#